data_AF-A0AAU7FAW1-F1
#
_entry.id   AF-A0AAU7FAW1-F1
#
_cell.length_a   1.000
_cell.length_b   1.000
_cell.length_c   1.000
_cell.angle_alpha   90.00
_cell.angle_beta   90.00
_cell.angle_gamma   90.00
#
_symmetry.space_group_name_H-M   'P 1'
#
loop_
_entity.id
_entity.type
_entity.pdbx_description
1 polymer ?
#
loop_
_entity_poly.entity_id
_entity_poly.type
_entity_poly.pdbx_seq_one_letter_code
_entity_poly.pdbx_strand_id
1 'polypeptide(L)'
;MKKSLALLAFTVLSIGSALAAPSPTEVCASQAAEKKLSGAAKNSFLTKCEKDMATMPSQCEGQAKEKKLAGAAKNSFIKKCENDAAASSVSNQCEAKAKEKKLAGAAKNSFVSKCQKDGMATK
;
A
#
# COMPACT_ATOMS: atom_id res chain seq x y z
N MET A 1 -19.42 33.05 43.18
CA MET A 1 -18.76 32.52 44.39
C MET A 1 -19.01 31.02 44.36
N LYS A 2 -18.08 30.07 44.17
CA LYS A 2 -16.91 29.67 44.99
C LYS A 2 -16.12 28.66 44.12
N LYS A 3 -14.98 29.04 43.54
CA LYS A 3 -13.61 28.52 43.81
C LYS A 3 -13.49 27.00 44.00
N SER A 4 -12.96 26.30 43.00
CA SER A 4 -12.07 25.13 43.16
C SER A 4 -11.06 25.09 42.02
N LEU A 5 -9.88 25.63 42.31
CA LEU A 5 -8.65 25.52 41.52
C LEU A 5 -7.80 24.40 42.16
N ALA A 6 -7.59 23.31 41.43
CA ALA A 6 -6.57 22.28 41.69
C ALA A 6 -6.29 21.65 40.31
N LEU A 7 -5.33 22.16 39.53
CA LEU A 7 -3.89 21.87 39.58
C LEU A 7 -3.54 20.37 39.43
N LEU A 8 -3.05 20.04 38.22
CA LEU A 8 -2.02 19.05 37.91
C LEU A 8 -2.16 17.59 38.43
N ALA A 9 -2.56 16.71 37.52
CA ALA A 9 -1.98 15.37 37.37
C ALA A 9 -2.06 14.94 35.89
N PHE A 10 -1.25 15.61 35.08
CA PHE A 10 -0.84 15.12 33.77
C PHE A 10 0.11 13.95 34.03
N THR A 11 -0.30 12.71 33.74
CA THR A 11 0.52 11.56 33.31
C THR A 11 -0.25 10.26 33.55
N VAL A 12 -1.11 9.88 32.60
CA VAL A 12 -1.28 8.45 32.31
C VAL A 12 -0.47 8.20 31.05
N LEU A 13 0.79 7.83 31.29
CA LEU A 13 1.68 7.21 30.34
C LEU A 13 1.09 5.84 30.01
N SER A 14 0.15 5.79 29.07
CA SER A 14 -0.19 4.57 28.37
C SER A 14 0.98 4.27 27.44
N ILE A 15 1.90 3.42 27.92
CA ILE A 15 2.93 2.78 27.10
C ILE A 15 2.20 1.92 26.08
N GLY A 16 1.79 2.55 24.98
CA GLY A 16 1.49 1.85 23.77
C GLY A 16 2.81 1.31 23.26
N SER A 17 3.07 0.03 23.51
CA SER A 17 4.01 -0.74 22.72
C SER A 17 3.48 -0.74 21.29
N ALA A 18 3.75 0.34 20.58
CA ALA A 18 3.68 0.39 19.15
C ALA A 18 4.77 -0.57 18.67
N LEU A 19 4.40 -1.85 18.51
CA LEU A 19 5.12 -2.68 17.57
C LEU A 19 4.99 -1.96 16.24
N ALA A 20 6.05 -1.24 15.87
CA ALA A 20 6.22 -0.68 14.55
C ALA A 20 6.08 -1.86 13.59
N ALA A 21 4.99 -1.87 12.81
CA ALA A 21 4.95 -2.76 11.67
C ALA A 21 6.11 -2.34 10.76
N PRO A 22 6.96 -3.28 10.32
CA PRO A 22 8.12 -2.95 9.50
C PRO A 22 7.64 -2.19 8.27
N SER A 23 8.34 -1.11 7.95
CA SER A 23 8.06 -0.34 6.74
C SER A 23 8.12 -1.25 5.50
N PRO A 24 7.37 -0.96 4.42
CA PRO A 24 7.45 -1.76 3.18
C PRO A 24 8.90 -1.89 2.69
N THR A 25 9.72 -0.86 2.90
CA THR A 25 11.16 -0.87 2.63
C THR A 25 11.91 -1.87 3.53
N GLU A 26 11.60 -1.97 4.83
CA GLU A 26 12.17 -2.99 5.72
C GLU A 26 11.72 -4.42 5.38
N VAL A 27 10.45 -4.60 4.99
CA VAL A 27 9.92 -5.90 4.55
C VAL A 27 10.62 -6.34 3.26
N CYS A 28 10.75 -5.43 2.29
CA CYS A 28 11.45 -5.70 1.04
C CYS A 28 12.95 -5.91 1.24
N ALA A 29 13.58 -5.16 2.13
CA ALA A 29 15.00 -5.32 2.47
C ALA A 29 15.28 -6.65 3.17
N SER A 30 14.39 -7.08 4.07
CA SER A 30 14.48 -8.39 4.73
C SER A 30 14.30 -9.52 3.72
N GLN A 31 13.28 -9.45 2.85
CA GLN A 31 13.09 -10.46 1.80
C GLN A 31 14.25 -10.51 0.80
N ALA A 32 14.85 -9.37 0.46
CA ALA A 32 16.03 -9.33 -0.40
C ALA A 32 17.25 -9.97 0.27
N ALA A 33 17.42 -9.75 1.58
CA ALA A 33 18.49 -10.35 2.38
C ALA A 33 18.31 -11.87 2.53
N GLU A 34 17.09 -12.35 2.77
CA GLU A 34 16.72 -13.77 2.80
C GLU A 34 17.03 -14.45 1.46
N LYS A 35 16.75 -13.75 0.34
CA LYS A 35 17.08 -14.21 -1.02
C LYS A 35 18.57 -14.06 -1.37
N LYS A 36 19.42 -13.59 -0.44
CA LYS A 36 20.84 -13.25 -0.65
C LYS A 36 21.11 -12.36 -1.87
N LEU A 37 20.15 -11.51 -2.23
CA LEU A 37 20.29 -10.61 -3.36
C LEU A 37 21.27 -9.50 -2.99
N SER A 38 22.26 -9.28 -3.85
CA SER A 38 23.34 -8.30 -3.66
C SER A 38 23.49 -7.41 -4.89
N GLY A 39 24.01 -6.20 -4.72
CA GLY A 39 24.27 -5.26 -5.81
C GLY A 39 23.02 -4.90 -6.63
N ALA A 40 23.14 -4.89 -7.96
CA ALA A 40 22.06 -4.51 -8.87
C ALA A 40 20.78 -5.38 -8.71
N ALA A 41 20.94 -6.68 -8.43
CA ALA A 41 19.82 -7.59 -8.23
C ALA A 41 19.00 -7.27 -6.97
N LYS A 42 19.68 -6.83 -5.89
CA LYS A 42 19.01 -6.32 -4.69
C LYS A 42 18.21 -5.07 -5.01
N ASN A 43 18.80 -4.15 -5.77
CA ASN A 43 18.14 -2.89 -6.09
C ASN A 43 16.89 -3.11 -6.97
N SER A 44 17.00 -3.94 -8.02
CA SER A 44 15.85 -4.29 -8.86
C SER A 44 14.75 -5.01 -8.07
N PHE A 45 15.12 -5.90 -7.14
CA PHE A 45 14.15 -6.58 -6.29
C PHE A 45 13.49 -5.62 -5.31
N LEU A 46 14.23 -4.70 -4.69
CA LEU A 46 13.67 -3.67 -3.83
C LEU A 46 12.70 -2.79 -4.61
N THR A 47 13.09 -2.25 -5.76
CA THR A 47 12.21 -1.42 -6.60
C THR A 47 10.94 -2.17 -7.02
N LYS A 48 11.05 -3.45 -7.37
CA LYS A 48 9.91 -4.31 -7.73
C LYS A 48 9.02 -4.57 -6.51
N CYS A 49 9.62 -4.97 -5.39
CA CYS A 49 8.94 -5.28 -4.14
C CYS A 49 8.23 -4.06 -3.56
N GLU A 50 8.85 -2.88 -3.58
CA GLU A 50 8.23 -1.65 -3.10
C GLU A 50 7.05 -1.23 -3.97
N LYS A 51 7.15 -1.44 -5.29
CA LYS A 51 6.04 -1.24 -6.23
C LYS A 51 4.91 -2.24 -6.04
N ASP A 52 5.23 -3.51 -5.76
CA ASP A 52 4.24 -4.54 -5.47
C ASP A 52 3.63 -4.37 -4.05
N MET A 53 4.39 -3.81 -3.10
CA MET A 53 3.90 -3.47 -1.75
C MET A 53 3.09 -2.17 -1.74
N ALA A 54 3.35 -1.24 -2.66
CA ALA A 54 2.49 -0.08 -2.91
C ALA A 54 1.07 -0.49 -3.31
N THR A 55 0.90 -1.72 -3.77
CA THR A 55 -0.39 -2.34 -4.09
C THR A 55 -0.95 -3.26 -3.01
N MET A 56 -0.29 -3.38 -1.84
CA MET A 56 -0.65 -4.35 -0.80
C MET A 56 -1.34 -3.71 0.44
N PRO A 57 -2.12 -4.52 1.19
CA PRO A 57 -2.84 -4.12 2.41
C PRO A 57 -2.00 -3.35 3.44
N SER A 58 -0.69 -3.64 3.51
CA SER A 58 0.21 -3.10 4.52
C SER A 58 0.42 -1.57 4.40
N GLN A 59 0.40 -1.02 3.18
CA GLN A 59 0.41 0.44 2.95
C GLN A 59 -0.93 1.07 3.37
N CYS A 60 -2.04 0.40 3.07
CA CYS A 60 -3.37 0.83 3.48
C CYS A 60 -3.53 0.83 5.02
N GLU A 61 -2.92 -0.14 5.70
CA GLU A 61 -2.85 -0.18 7.16
C GLU A 61 -1.95 0.94 7.73
N GLY A 62 -0.80 1.20 7.09
CA GLY A 62 0.10 2.29 7.44
C GLY A 62 -0.58 3.66 7.33
N GLN A 63 -1.21 3.93 6.19
CA GLN A 63 -1.97 5.17 5.97
C GLN A 63 -3.19 5.30 6.89
N ALA A 64 -3.88 4.20 7.19
CA ALA A 64 -4.97 4.22 8.16
C ALA A 64 -4.46 4.60 9.56
N LYS A 65 -3.32 4.04 9.98
CA LYS A 65 -2.66 4.36 11.26
C LYS A 65 -2.12 5.78 11.29
N GLU A 66 -1.55 6.28 10.19
CA GLU A 66 -1.05 7.67 10.08
C GLU A 66 -2.21 8.68 10.18
N LYS A 67 -3.35 8.36 9.55
CA LYS A 67 -4.61 9.11 9.72
C LYS A 67 -5.30 8.90 11.07
N LYS A 68 -4.67 8.16 12.01
CA LYS A 68 -5.22 7.80 13.33
C LYS A 68 -6.61 7.17 13.25
N LEU A 69 -6.91 6.46 12.16
CA LEU A 69 -8.17 5.74 12.00
C LEU A 69 -8.13 4.48 12.86
N ALA A 70 -9.14 4.33 13.72
CA ALA A 70 -9.31 3.18 14.60
C ALA A 70 -10.67 2.49 14.35
N GLY A 71 -10.79 1.23 14.76
CA GLY A 71 -12.05 0.48 14.68
C GLY A 71 -12.62 0.36 13.26
N ALA A 72 -13.93 0.57 13.12
CA ALA A 72 -14.63 0.44 11.84
C ALA A 72 -14.11 1.40 10.74
N ALA A 73 -13.65 2.60 11.11
CA ALA A 73 -13.10 3.58 10.17
C ALA A 73 -11.78 3.09 9.55
N LYS A 74 -10.93 2.42 10.35
CA LYS A 74 -9.70 1.77 9.87
C LYS A 74 -10.05 0.71 8.81
N ASN A 75 -11.01 -0.15 9.11
CA ASN A 75 -11.38 -1.26 8.23
C ASN A 75 -11.99 -0.78 6.90
N SER A 76 -12.85 0.23 6.93
CA SER A 76 -13.43 0.82 5.72
C SER A 76 -12.39 1.54 4.86
N PHE A 77 -11.43 2.22 5.50
CA PHE A 77 -10.33 2.87 4.78
C PHE A 77 -9.42 1.83 4.12
N ILE A 78 -9.06 0.77 4.84
CA ILE A 78 -8.23 -0.31 4.29
C ILE A 78 -8.92 -0.95 3.08
N LYS A 79 -10.18 -1.37 3.22
CA LYS A 79 -10.94 -1.93 2.10
C LYS A 79 -10.99 -1.00 0.89
N LYS A 80 -11.17 0.30 1.12
CA LYS A 80 -11.20 1.27 0.02
C LYS A 80 -9.83 1.44 -0.62
N CYS A 81 -8.78 1.54 0.19
CA CYS A 81 -7.40 1.66 -0.28
C CYS A 81 -6.95 0.41 -1.05
N GLU A 82 -7.29 -0.79 -0.58
CA GLU A 82 -7.01 -2.04 -1.29
C GLU A 82 -7.72 -2.10 -2.65
N ASN A 83 -8.97 -1.65 -2.70
CA ASN A 83 -9.74 -1.63 -3.94
C ASN A 83 -9.19 -0.60 -4.95
N ASP A 84 -8.78 0.58 -4.46
CA ASP A 84 -8.11 1.61 -5.27
C ASP A 84 -6.75 1.12 -5.78
N ALA A 85 -5.98 0.46 -4.91
CA ALA A 85 -4.70 -0.16 -5.26
C ALA A 85 -4.88 -1.27 -6.30
N ALA A 86 -5.91 -2.11 -6.16
CA ALA A 86 -6.27 -3.12 -7.15
C ALA A 86 -6.68 -2.49 -8.49
N ALA A 87 -7.47 -1.41 -8.48
CA ALA A 87 -7.84 -0.71 -9.71
C ALA A 87 -6.60 -0.11 -10.42
N SER A 88 -5.66 0.46 -9.67
CA SER A 88 -4.41 1.00 -10.18
C SER A 88 -3.46 -0.08 -10.72
N SER A 89 -3.46 -1.26 -10.09
CA SER A 89 -2.67 -2.41 -10.55
C SER A 89 -3.23 -2.99 -11.85
N VAL A 90 -4.55 -3.13 -11.97
CA VAL A 90 -5.23 -3.54 -13.21
C VAL A 90 -4.91 -2.57 -14.35
N SER A 91 -4.98 -1.26 -14.10
CA SER A 91 -4.60 -0.25 -15.11
C SER A 91 -3.17 -0.43 -15.61
N ASN A 92 -2.19 -0.52 -14.69
CA ASN A 92 -0.78 -0.72 -15.04
C ASN A 92 -0.54 -2.03 -15.79
N GLN A 93 -1.20 -3.12 -15.40
CA GLN A 93 -1.07 -4.41 -16.07
C GLN A 93 -1.73 -4.42 -17.45
N CYS A 94 -2.90 -3.79 -17.61
CA CYS A 94 -3.55 -3.60 -18.90
C CYS A 94 -2.68 -2.78 -19.85
N GLU A 95 -2.00 -1.74 -19.34
CA GLU A 95 -1.04 -0.96 -20.12
C GLU A 95 0.21 -1.77 -20.50
N ALA A 96 0.74 -2.59 -19.58
CA ALA A 96 1.86 -3.47 -19.86
C ALA A 96 1.50 -4.51 -20.94
N LYS A 97 0.33 -5.15 -20.83
CA LYS A 97 -0.20 -6.09 -21.82
C LYS A 97 -0.43 -5.45 -23.18
N ALA A 98 -0.89 -4.19 -23.21
CA ALA A 98 -1.03 -3.45 -24.44
C ALA A 98 0.33 -3.18 -25.10
N LYS A 99 1.36 -2.85 -24.30
CA LYS A 99 2.74 -2.67 -24.78
C LYS A 99 3.36 -3.97 -25.28
N GLU A 100 3.12 -5.10 -24.60
CA GLU A 100 3.57 -6.43 -25.06
C GLU A 100 2.95 -6.79 -26.43
N LYS A 101 1.67 -6.45 -26.63
CA LYS A 101 0.98 -6.61 -27.91
C LYS A 101 1.34 -5.53 -28.95
N LYS A 102 2.30 -4.64 -28.65
CA LYS A 102 2.72 -3.49 -29.47
C LYS A 102 1.54 -2.61 -29.93
N LEU A 103 0.48 -2.53 -29.12
CA LEU A 103 -0.67 -1.69 -29.41
C LEU A 103 -0.28 -0.23 -29.18
N ALA A 104 -0.57 0.62 -30.16
CA ALA A 104 -0.36 2.06 -30.11
C ALA A 104 -1.64 2.82 -30.48
N GLY A 105 -1.69 4.11 -30.16
CA GLY A 105 -2.80 4.99 -30.49
C GLY A 105 -4.16 4.49 -29.98
N ALA A 106 -5.19 4.62 -30.81
CA ALA A 106 -6.56 4.23 -30.46
C ALA A 106 -6.69 2.75 -30.07
N ALA A 107 -5.92 1.85 -30.69
CA ALA A 107 -5.96 0.41 -30.38
C ALA A 107 -5.46 0.11 -28.95
N LYS A 108 -4.44 0.84 -28.47
CA LYS A 108 -3.99 0.76 -27.08
C LYS A 108 -5.11 1.19 -26.13
N ASN A 109 -5.76 2.33 -26.41
CA ASN A 109 -6.77 2.88 -25.52
C ASN A 109 -8.01 1.98 -25.41
N SER A 110 -8.48 1.43 -26.53
CA SER A 110 -9.59 0.47 -26.56
C SER A 110 -9.26 -0.81 -25.81
N PHE A 111 -8.04 -1.33 -25.94
CA PHE A 111 -7.59 -2.51 -25.20
C PHE A 111 -7.53 -2.26 -23.70
N VAL A 112 -6.92 -1.15 -23.27
CA VAL A 112 -6.82 -0.79 -21.85
C VAL A 112 -8.20 -0.56 -21.24
N SER A 113 -9.09 0.17 -21.92
CA SER A 113 -10.48 0.38 -21.48
C SER A 113 -11.28 -0.92 -21.34
N LYS A 114 -11.05 -1.89 -22.23
CA LYS A 114 -11.72 -3.19 -22.18
C LYS A 114 -11.13 -4.05 -21.06
N CYS A 115 -9.81 -4.15 -20.98
CA CYS A 115 -9.08 -4.87 -19.94
C CYS A 115 -9.38 -4.36 -18.51
N GLN A 116 -9.55 -3.05 -18.32
CA GLN A 116 -9.92 -2.48 -17.02
C GLN A 116 -11.37 -2.82 -16.63
N LYS A 117 -12.30 -2.87 -17.59
CA LYS A 117 -13.70 -3.29 -17.34
C LYS A 117 -13.82 -4.78 -17.05
N ASP A 118 -13.02 -5.59 -17.75
CA ASP A 118 -13.01 -7.05 -17.59
C ASP A 118 -12.23 -7.51 -16.34
N GLY A 119 -11.64 -6.57 -15.58
CA GLY A 119 -11.04 -6.83 -14.27
C GLY A 119 -10.08 -8.02 -14.28
N MET A 120 -9.22 -8.12 -15.30
CA MET A 120 -8.29 -9.24 -15.51
C MET A 120 -8.91 -10.62 -15.21
N ALA A 121 -10.14 -10.88 -15.65
CA ALA A 121 -10.69 -12.23 -15.67
C ALA A 121 -10.02 -13.04 -16.79
N THR A 122 -8.79 -13.48 -16.57
CA THR A 122 -8.17 -14.50 -17.42
C THR A 122 -7.30 -15.40 -16.54
N LYS A 123 -7.83 -16.60 -16.33
CA LYS A 123 -7.11 -17.80 -15.89
C LYS A 123 -6.17 -18.26 -17.00
#